data_AF-A0A1H6WVW8-F1
#
_entry.id   AF-A0A1H6WVW8-F1
#
_cell.length_a   1.000
_cell.length_b   1.000
_cell.length_c   1.000
_cell.angle_alpha   90.00
_cell.angle_beta   90.00
_cell.angle_gamma   90.00
#
_symmetry.space_group_name_H-M   'P 1'
#
loop_
_entity.id
_entity.type
_entity.pdbx_description
1 polymer ?
#
loop_
_entity_poly.entity_id
_entity_poly.type
_entity_poly.pdbx_seq_one_letter_code
_entity_poly.pdbx_strand_id
1 'polypeptide(L)'
;MFLSAFYEPKKLAAYRLLPFGKVVKYIFVFVLLTAVLSFISFSLSSGAILEETGIPAEELKGIGPLLYPAAFVLQFLISTFYFYIKASIAALAGMGMIRLRSRRGEYRHLWRTSAVALTVPTLLLLADDLLGGAIPFAAPLSWAVALVYIWLAAGYYPKNAPVKRPAAHKPPVRS
;
A
#
# COMPACT_ATOMS: atom_id res chain seq x y z
N MET A 1 8.40 12.14 5.47
CA MET A 1 7.25 11.46 4.83
C MET A 1 6.44 10.64 5.84
N PHE A 2 7.07 9.95 6.80
CA PHE A 2 6.38 9.11 7.80
C PHE A 2 5.47 9.86 8.79
N LEU A 3 5.93 10.92 9.48
CA LEU A 3 5.07 11.67 10.41
C LEU A 3 3.97 12.48 9.71
N SER A 4 4.20 12.91 8.47
CA SER A 4 3.23 13.67 7.68
C SER A 4 2.06 12.85 7.14
N ALA A 5 2.16 11.52 7.13
CA ALA A 5 1.10 10.62 6.68
C ALA A 5 -0.04 10.47 7.70
N PHE A 6 0.24 10.73 8.99
CA PHE A 6 -0.71 10.52 10.08
C PHE A 6 -1.81 11.58 10.18
N TYR A 7 -1.66 12.78 9.60
CA TYR A 7 -2.58 13.88 9.93
C TYR A 7 -3.17 14.70 8.78
N GLU A 8 -2.65 14.61 7.55
CA GLU A 8 -3.13 15.49 6.47
C GLU A 8 -3.49 14.72 5.19
N PRO A 9 -4.80 14.44 4.95
CA PRO A 9 -5.25 13.87 3.67
C PRO A 9 -4.92 14.78 2.47
N LYS A 10 -4.68 16.07 2.72
CA LYS A 10 -4.19 17.04 1.74
C LYS A 10 -2.76 16.70 1.24
N LYS A 11 -1.88 16.23 2.13
CA LYS A 11 -0.52 15.80 1.77
C LYS A 11 -0.58 14.51 0.97
N LEU A 12 -1.43 13.54 1.33
CA LEU A 12 -1.69 12.31 0.55
C LEU A 12 -2.08 12.61 -0.91
N ALA A 13 -2.94 13.61 -1.12
CA ALA A 13 -3.31 14.07 -2.44
C ALA A 13 -2.15 14.75 -3.20
N ALA A 14 -1.19 15.37 -2.51
CA ALA A 14 0.00 15.97 -3.13
C ALA A 14 0.99 14.91 -3.67
N TYR A 15 1.05 13.71 -3.08
CA TYR A 15 1.91 12.62 -3.57
C TYR A 15 1.56 12.16 -4.99
N ARG A 16 0.39 12.53 -5.53
CA ARG A 16 0.05 12.28 -6.95
C ARG A 16 1.04 12.92 -7.93
N LEU A 17 1.66 14.04 -7.54
CA LEU A 17 2.57 14.83 -8.39
C LEU A 17 4.01 14.33 -8.33
N LEU A 18 4.33 13.40 -7.43
CA LEU A 18 5.69 12.88 -7.31
C LEU A 18 6.10 12.07 -8.54
N PRO A 19 7.40 12.10 -8.90
CA PRO A 19 7.95 11.24 -9.93
C PRO A 19 7.72 9.77 -9.58
N PHE A 20 7.34 8.96 -10.57
CA PHE A 20 7.01 7.55 -10.38
C PHE A 20 8.15 6.77 -9.71
N GLY A 21 9.40 6.97 -10.17
CA GLY A 21 10.57 6.29 -9.59
C GLY A 21 10.81 6.59 -8.11
N LYS A 22 10.46 7.79 -7.61
CA LYS A 22 10.61 8.11 -6.18
C LYS A 22 9.63 7.30 -5.33
N VAL A 23 8.41 7.10 -5.82
CA VAL A 23 7.36 6.33 -5.12
C VAL A 23 7.71 4.85 -5.11
N VAL A 24 8.13 4.30 -6.25
CA VAL A 24 8.59 2.90 -6.37
C VAL A 24 9.76 2.62 -5.43
N LYS A 25 10.79 3.48 -5.44
CA LYS A 25 11.94 3.34 -4.52
C LYS A 25 11.52 3.40 -3.05
N TYR A 26 10.63 4.33 -2.70
CA TYR A 26 10.11 4.44 -1.34
C TYR A 26 9.39 3.16 -0.90
N ILE A 27 8.50 2.62 -1.73
CA ILE A 27 7.79 1.37 -1.44
C ILE A 27 8.76 0.21 -1.30
N PHE A 28 9.74 0.11 -2.20
CA PHE A 28 10.72 -0.97 -2.16
C PHE A 28 11.53 -0.96 -0.85
N VAL A 29 12.04 0.20 -0.44
CA VAL A 29 12.74 0.35 0.84
C VAL A 29 11.82 0.09 2.02
N PHE A 30 10.56 0.54 1.95
CA PHE A 30 9.54 0.26 2.97
C PHE A 30 9.31 -1.23 3.14
N VAL A 31 9.06 -1.96 2.05
CA VAL A 31 8.85 -3.41 2.09
C VAL A 31 10.09 -4.14 2.58
N LEU A 32 11.28 -3.69 2.19
CA LEU A 32 12.54 -4.26 2.69
C LEU A 32 12.66 -4.09 4.20
N LEU A 33 12.35 -2.91 4.73
CA LEU A 33 12.38 -2.65 6.18
C LEU A 33 11.37 -3.55 6.91
N THR A 34 10.13 -3.62 6.42
CA THR A 34 9.11 -4.49 7.03
C THR A 34 9.50 -5.96 6.92
N ALA A 35 10.10 -6.39 5.81
CA ALA A 35 10.53 -7.76 5.61
C ALA A 35 11.68 -8.15 6.56
N VAL A 36 12.62 -7.25 6.83
CA VAL A 36 13.67 -7.46 7.83
C VAL A 36 13.06 -7.64 9.22
N LEU A 37 12.13 -6.77 9.62
CA LEU A 37 11.46 -6.88 10.92
C LEU A 37 10.67 -8.20 11.04
N SER A 38 9.85 -8.53 10.04
CA SER A 38 9.10 -9.79 10.01
C SER A 38 10.03 -11.01 10.00
N PHE A 39 11.18 -10.92 9.33
CA PHE A 39 12.14 -12.03 9.32
C PHE A 39 12.83 -12.22 10.67
N ILE A 40 13.12 -11.14 11.40
CA ILE A 40 13.63 -11.24 12.78
C ILE A 40 12.59 -11.92 13.67
N SER A 41 11.32 -11.51 13.60
CA SER A 41 10.23 -12.16 14.34
C SER A 41 10.10 -13.64 13.99
N PHE A 42 10.11 -13.97 12.70
CA PHE A 42 10.10 -15.36 12.22
C PHE A 42 11.30 -16.16 12.71
N SER A 43 12.50 -15.58 12.69
CA SER A 43 13.72 -16.28 13.13
C SER A 43 13.73 -16.56 14.64
N LEU A 44 13.02 -15.76 15.43
CA LEU A 44 12.86 -16.00 16.87
C LEU A 44 11.78 -17.05 17.17
N SER A 45 10.73 -17.13 16.34
CA SER A 45 9.63 -18.09 16.50
C SER A 45 9.82 -19.40 15.73
N SER A 46 10.80 -19.48 14.83
CA SER A 46 11.01 -20.62 13.92
C SER A 46 11.19 -21.95 14.65
N GLY A 47 11.85 -21.95 15.81
CA GLY A 47 12.02 -23.15 16.64
C GLY A 47 10.70 -23.79 17.06
N ALA A 48 9.75 -22.98 17.54
CA ALA A 48 8.42 -23.46 17.95
C ALA A 48 7.59 -23.93 16.76
N ILE A 49 7.66 -23.21 15.63
CA ILE A 49 6.94 -23.57 14.40
C ILE A 49 7.43 -24.92 13.85
N LEU A 50 8.75 -25.16 13.86
CA LEU A 50 9.33 -26.39 13.35
C LEU A 50 9.00 -27.60 14.22
N GLU A 51 8.91 -27.41 15.54
CA GLU A 51 8.51 -28.46 16.49
C GLU A 51 7.07 -28.95 16.22
N GLU A 52 6.15 -28.06 15.83
CA GLU A 52 4.79 -28.43 15.43
C GLU A 52 4.75 -29.25 14.11
N THR A 53 5.72 -29.06 13.22
CA THR A 53 5.75 -29.77 11.93
C THR A 53 6.29 -31.20 12.01
N GLY A 54 6.82 -31.63 13.17
CA GLY A 54 7.34 -32.98 13.39
C GLY A 54 8.64 -33.30 12.64
N ILE A 55 9.28 -32.29 12.04
CA ILE A 55 10.57 -32.46 11.34
C ILE A 55 11.70 -32.46 12.39
N PRO A 56 12.45 -33.56 12.53
CA PRO A 56 13.52 -33.63 13.52
C PRO A 56 14.64 -32.63 13.20
N ALA A 57 15.16 -31.96 14.24
CA ALA A 57 16.20 -30.93 14.10
C ALA A 57 17.49 -31.47 13.45
N GLU A 58 17.73 -32.78 13.53
CA GLU A 58 18.83 -33.50 12.90
C GLU A 58 18.79 -33.44 11.37
N GLU A 59 17.60 -33.49 10.75
CA GLU A 59 17.44 -33.39 9.29
C GLU A 59 17.74 -31.97 8.77
N LEU A 60 17.54 -30.96 9.64
CA LEU A 60 17.72 -29.56 9.29
C LEU A 60 19.16 -29.07 9.50
N LYS A 61 20.02 -29.79 10.23
CA LYS A 61 21.41 -29.39 10.50
C LYS A 61 22.27 -29.21 9.25
N GLY A 62 22.04 -30.01 8.20
CA GLY A 62 22.81 -29.93 6.94
C GLY A 62 22.40 -28.77 6.03
N ILE A 63 21.14 -28.31 6.13
CA ILE A 63 20.54 -27.29 5.25
C ILE A 63 20.36 -25.95 5.97
N GLY A 64 20.38 -25.96 7.31
CA GLY A 64 20.09 -24.81 8.18
C GLY A 64 20.78 -23.51 7.78
N PRO A 65 22.10 -23.48 7.49
CA PRO A 65 22.79 -22.25 7.11
C PRO A 65 22.31 -21.65 5.77
N LEU A 66 21.86 -22.48 4.82
CA LEU A 66 21.36 -22.03 3.52
C LEU A 66 19.85 -21.68 3.57
N LEU A 67 19.12 -22.34 4.47
CA LEU A 67 17.67 -22.21 4.61
C LEU A 67 17.25 -20.78 4.99
N TYR A 68 17.89 -20.18 5.99
CA TYR A 68 17.51 -18.85 6.48
C TYR A 68 17.73 -17.74 5.43
N PRO A 69 18.89 -17.62 4.76
CA PRO A 69 19.07 -16.64 3.68
C PRO A 69 18.09 -16.86 2.52
N ALA A 70 17.85 -18.12 2.12
CA ALA A 70 16.89 -18.44 1.06
C ALA A 70 15.46 -18.04 1.45
N ALA A 71 15.05 -18.36 2.68
CA ALA A 71 13.75 -17.98 3.23
C ALA A 71 13.58 -16.46 3.28
N PHE A 72 14.62 -15.70 3.68
CA PHE A 72 14.58 -14.25 3.68
C PHE A 72 14.37 -13.68 2.27
N VAL A 73 15.15 -14.15 1.29
CA VAL A 73 15.03 -13.68 -0.10
C VAL A 73 13.65 -13.99 -0.67
N LEU A 74 13.15 -15.20 -0.43
CA LEU A 74 11.84 -15.62 -0.88
C LEU A 74 10.72 -14.81 -0.21
N GLN A 75 10.78 -14.64 1.11
CA GLN A 75 9.86 -13.80 1.87
C GLN A 75 9.84 -12.37 1.33
N PHE A 76 11.01 -11.75 1.17
CA PHE A 76 11.12 -10.39 0.67
C PHE A 76 10.51 -10.23 -0.74
N LEU A 77 10.77 -11.19 -1.62
CA LEU A 77 10.24 -11.19 -2.97
C LEU A 77 8.71 -11.30 -2.96
N ILE A 78 8.16 -12.27 -2.20
CA ILE A 78 6.72 -12.45 -2.03
C ILE A 78 6.07 -11.21 -1.42
N SER A 79 6.65 -10.65 -0.35
CA SER A 79 6.14 -9.43 0.30
C SER A 79 6.11 -8.24 -0.65
N THR A 80 7.12 -8.12 -1.52
CA THR A 80 7.17 -7.08 -2.54
C THR A 80 6.02 -7.25 -3.52
N PHE A 81 5.86 -8.42 -4.13
CA PHE A 81 4.75 -8.67 -5.06
C PHE A 81 3.39 -8.43 -4.39
N TYR A 82 3.20 -8.96 -3.18
CA TYR A 82 1.98 -8.79 -2.42
C TYR A 82 1.63 -7.32 -2.18
N PHE A 83 2.61 -6.49 -1.78
CA PHE A 83 2.38 -5.07 -1.56
C PHE A 83 2.00 -4.33 -2.86
N TYR A 84 2.66 -4.65 -3.97
CA TYR A 84 2.34 -4.06 -5.28
C TYR A 84 0.95 -4.46 -5.79
N ILE A 85 0.55 -5.71 -5.58
CA ILE A 85 -0.80 -6.18 -5.90
C ILE A 85 -1.82 -5.45 -5.02
N LYS A 86 -1.59 -5.36 -3.70
CA LYS A 86 -2.45 -4.65 -2.74
C LYS A 86 -2.62 -3.18 -3.15
N ALA A 87 -1.53 -2.50 -3.50
CA ALA A 87 -1.56 -1.12 -3.99
C ALA A 87 -2.35 -0.97 -5.29
N SER A 88 -2.24 -1.92 -6.21
CA SER A 88 -2.96 -1.91 -7.49
C SER A 88 -4.46 -2.09 -7.29
N ILE A 89 -4.88 -3.04 -6.46
CA ILE A 89 -6.29 -3.25 -6.10
C ILE A 89 -6.86 -2.01 -5.38
N ALA A 90 -6.11 -1.45 -4.44
CA ALA A 90 -6.53 -0.23 -3.74
C ALA A 90 -6.64 0.99 -4.68
N ALA A 91 -5.78 1.08 -5.70
CA ALA A 91 -5.86 2.11 -6.73
C ALA A 91 -7.09 1.95 -7.65
N LEU A 92 -7.42 0.70 -8.01
CA LEU A 92 -8.66 0.38 -8.72
C LEU A 92 -9.88 0.80 -7.91
N ALA A 93 -9.92 0.46 -6.61
CA ALA A 93 -10.98 0.90 -5.71
C ALA A 93 -11.07 2.43 -5.64
N GLY A 94 -9.94 3.11 -5.50
CA GLY A 94 -9.86 4.57 -5.52
C GLY A 94 -10.41 5.19 -6.82
N MET A 95 -10.25 4.53 -7.97
CA MET A 95 -10.80 5.03 -9.24
C MET A 95 -12.33 5.04 -9.20
N GLY A 96 -12.95 4.06 -8.55
CA GLY A 96 -14.38 4.09 -8.25
C GLY A 96 -14.76 5.29 -7.38
N MET A 97 -13.97 5.55 -6.33
CA MET A 97 -14.21 6.65 -5.38
C MET A 97 -14.15 8.04 -6.02
N ILE A 98 -13.16 8.31 -6.89
CA ILE A 98 -13.05 9.62 -7.56
C ILE A 98 -14.19 9.85 -8.55
N ARG A 99 -14.72 8.79 -9.18
CA ARG A 99 -15.89 8.86 -10.07
C ARG A 99 -17.13 9.25 -9.27
N LEU A 100 -17.31 8.66 -8.10
CA LEU A 100 -18.42 8.99 -7.19
C LEU A 100 -18.33 10.45 -6.67
N ARG A 101 -17.12 11.00 -6.52
CA ARG A 101 -16.88 12.39 -6.09
C ARG A 101 -16.79 13.42 -7.22
N SER A 102 -17.01 13.02 -8.49
CA SER A 102 -16.87 13.88 -9.67
C SER A 102 -15.52 14.62 -9.74
N ARG A 103 -14.43 13.91 -9.40
CA ARG A 103 -13.04 14.44 -9.43
C ARG A 103 -12.22 13.85 -10.56
N ARG A 104 -11.23 14.60 -11.03
CA ARG A 104 -10.28 14.15 -12.06
C ARG A 104 -9.10 13.43 -11.44
N GLY A 105 -8.88 12.17 -11.84
CA GLY A 105 -7.69 11.40 -11.47
C GLY A 105 -7.45 10.26 -12.45
N GLU A 106 -6.20 10.02 -12.78
CA GLU A 106 -5.77 8.87 -13.58
C GLU A 106 -5.33 7.72 -12.68
N TYR A 107 -5.37 6.49 -13.20
CA TYR A 107 -4.88 5.31 -12.49
C TYR A 107 -3.46 5.49 -11.94
N ARG A 108 -2.55 6.08 -12.73
CA ARG A 108 -1.16 6.32 -12.30
C ARG A 108 -1.05 7.21 -11.06
N HIS A 109 -1.96 8.17 -10.91
CA HIS A 109 -1.97 9.13 -9.82
C HIS A 109 -2.56 8.48 -8.56
N LEU A 110 -3.62 7.70 -8.74
CA LEU A 110 -4.24 6.95 -7.66
C LEU A 110 -3.34 5.84 -7.14
N TRP A 111 -2.62 5.14 -8.01
CA TRP A 111 -1.67 4.13 -7.61
C TRP A 111 -0.61 4.68 -6.64
N ARG A 112 -0.08 5.88 -6.91
CA ARG A 112 0.86 6.57 -6.02
C ARG A 112 0.21 6.92 -4.68
N THR A 113 -1.01 7.45 -4.70
CA THR A 113 -1.75 7.78 -3.46
C THR A 113 -2.06 6.53 -2.65
N SER A 114 -2.53 5.46 -3.29
CA SER A 114 -2.89 4.19 -2.65
C SER A 114 -1.67 3.50 -2.03
N ALA A 115 -0.54 3.49 -2.72
CA ALA A 115 0.67 2.88 -2.19
C ALA A 115 1.18 3.60 -0.92
N VAL A 116 1.11 4.93 -0.87
CA VAL A 116 1.44 5.71 0.34
C VAL A 116 0.37 5.54 1.42
N ALA A 117 -0.92 5.47 1.05
CA ALA A 117 -2.00 5.23 2.01
C ALA A 117 -1.89 3.86 2.69
N LEU A 118 -1.34 2.86 2.00
CA LEU A 118 -1.15 1.51 2.52
C LEU A 118 0.02 1.38 3.51
N THR A 119 0.99 2.30 3.51
CA THR A 119 2.14 2.15 4.43
C THR A 119 1.73 2.30 5.89
N VAL A 120 0.77 3.19 6.20
CA VAL A 120 0.28 3.41 7.57
C VAL A 120 -0.39 2.15 8.14
N PRO A 121 -1.43 1.57 7.51
CA PRO A 121 -2.07 0.37 8.03
C PRO A 121 -1.11 -0.84 8.03
N THR A 122 -0.17 -0.93 7.09
CA THR A 122 0.85 -2.00 7.12
C THR A 122 1.79 -1.87 8.31
N LEU A 123 2.22 -0.66 8.68
CA LEU A 123 3.03 -0.46 9.88
C LEU A 123 2.25 -0.76 11.17
N LEU A 124 0.98 -0.39 11.22
CA LEU A 124 0.12 -0.69 12.38
C LEU A 124 -0.03 -2.19 12.57
N LEU A 125 -0.26 -2.95 11.49
CA LEU A 125 -0.33 -4.40 11.57
C LEU A 125 1.01 -5.04 11.94
N LEU A 126 2.11 -4.52 11.41
CA LEU A 126 3.43 -5.01 11.78
C LEU A 126 3.72 -4.77 13.26
N ALA A 127 3.31 -3.62 13.80
CA ALA A 127 3.46 -3.32 15.21
C ALA A 127 2.60 -4.25 16.08
N ASP A 128 1.37 -4.57 15.65
CA ASP A 128 0.52 -5.54 16.35
C ASP A 128 1.13 -6.96 16.34
N ASP A 129 1.63 -7.40 15.19
CA ASP A 129 2.30 -8.70 15.04
C ASP A 129 3.53 -8.81 15.95
N LEU A 130 4.32 -7.73 16.05
CA LEU A 130 5.46 -7.63 16.97
C LEU A 130 5.08 -7.66 18.45
N LEU A 131 3.86 -7.25 18.80
CA LEU A 131 3.35 -7.20 20.18
C LEU A 131 2.56 -8.46 20.55
N GLY A 132 2.54 -9.49 19.69
CA GLY A 132 1.86 -10.77 19.94
C GLY A 132 0.47 -10.90 19.32
N GLY A 133 0.08 -10.00 18.41
CA GLY A 133 -1.09 -10.17 17.54
C GLY A 133 -2.43 -10.12 18.28
N ALA A 134 -2.76 -8.97 18.86
CA ALA A 134 -3.97 -8.81 19.67
C ALA A 134 -5.18 -8.30 18.88
N ILE A 135 -4.99 -7.77 17.66
CA ILE A 135 -6.07 -7.14 16.89
C ILE A 135 -6.85 -8.21 16.09
N PRO A 136 -8.10 -8.51 16.46
CA PRO A 136 -8.94 -9.40 15.65
C PRO A 136 -9.26 -8.74 14.32
N PHE A 137 -9.34 -9.55 13.25
CA PHE A 137 -9.61 -9.06 11.89
C PHE A 137 -8.61 -8.00 11.39
N ALA A 138 -7.35 -8.06 11.83
CA ALA A 138 -6.30 -7.11 11.48
C ALA A 138 -6.17 -6.88 9.96
N ALA A 139 -6.19 -7.95 9.15
CA ALA A 139 -6.10 -7.84 7.70
C ALA A 139 -7.29 -7.05 7.08
N PRO A 140 -8.57 -7.42 7.28
CA PRO A 140 -9.72 -6.61 6.85
C PRO A 140 -9.68 -5.16 7.37
N LEU A 141 -9.29 -4.96 8.63
CA LEU A 141 -9.20 -3.63 9.22
C LEU A 141 -8.16 -2.76 8.50
N SER A 142 -7.00 -3.33 8.13
CA SER A 142 -5.97 -2.64 7.36
C SER A 142 -6.48 -2.16 5.99
N TRP A 143 -7.33 -2.96 5.34
CA TRP A 143 -7.96 -2.59 4.08
C TRP A 143 -8.98 -1.47 4.28
N ALA A 144 -9.82 -1.58 5.32
CA ALA A 144 -10.79 -0.53 5.65
C ALA A 144 -10.09 0.81 5.91
N VAL A 145 -9.03 0.81 6.73
CA VAL A 145 -8.21 2.00 7.02
C VAL A 145 -7.61 2.58 5.74
N ALA A 146 -7.02 1.74 4.88
CA ALA A 146 -6.46 2.20 3.60
C ALA A 146 -7.52 2.85 2.70
N LEU A 147 -8.70 2.24 2.60
CA LEU A 147 -9.81 2.77 1.79
C LEU A 147 -10.32 4.10 2.34
N VAL A 148 -10.39 4.26 3.67
CA VAL A 148 -10.73 5.55 4.30
C VAL A 148 -9.71 6.62 3.93
N TYR A 149 -8.42 6.33 4.02
CA TYR A 149 -7.37 7.28 3.62
C TYR A 149 -7.47 7.67 2.14
N ILE A 150 -7.71 6.71 1.25
CA ILE A 150 -7.88 6.96 -0.19
C ILE A 150 -9.15 7.80 -0.43
N TRP A 151 -10.24 7.51 0.28
CA TRP A 151 -11.49 8.28 0.19
C TRP A 151 -11.31 9.74 0.62
N LEU A 152 -10.60 9.97 1.72
CA LEU A 152 -10.27 11.33 2.18
C LEU A 152 -9.37 12.05 1.17
N ALA A 153 -8.33 11.38 0.67
CA ALA A 153 -7.42 11.94 -0.33
C ALA A 153 -8.17 12.29 -1.64
N ALA A 154 -9.10 11.45 -2.08
CA ALA A 154 -9.93 11.69 -3.26
C ALA A 154 -10.73 13.00 -3.17
N GLY A 155 -11.12 13.44 -1.97
CA GLY A 155 -11.79 14.73 -1.75
C GLY A 155 -10.95 15.96 -2.15
N TYR A 156 -9.62 15.84 -2.11
CA TYR A 156 -8.66 16.89 -2.44
C TYR A 156 -8.20 16.88 -3.90
N TYR A 157 -8.66 15.90 -4.70
CA TYR A 157 -8.38 15.88 -6.13
C TYR A 157 -9.09 17.04 -6.86
N PRO A 158 -8.52 17.56 -7.97
CA PRO A 158 -9.08 18.69 -8.69
C PRO A 158 -10.48 18.35 -9.21
N LYS A 159 -11.39 19.32 -9.09
CA LYS A 159 -12.75 19.20 -9.63
C LYS A 159 -12.69 19.06 -11.15
N ASN A 160 -13.62 18.31 -11.71
CA ASN A 160 -13.85 18.34 -13.16
C ASN A 160 -14.14 19.78 -13.58
N ALA A 161 -13.52 20.26 -14.66
CA ALA A 161 -13.88 21.55 -15.22
C ALA A 161 -15.38 21.55 -15.57
N PRO A 162 -16.11 22.65 -15.33
CA PRO A 162 -17.50 22.73 -15.75
C PRO A 162 -17.58 22.41 -17.24
N VAL A 163 -18.54 21.57 -17.64
CA VAL A 163 -18.81 21.26 -19.04
C VAL A 163 -19.05 22.60 -19.75
N LYS A 164 -18.13 23.02 -20.63
CA LYS A 164 -18.35 24.20 -21.48
C LYS A 164 -19.62 23.94 -22.27
N ARG A 165 -20.70 24.68 -21.99
CA ARG A 165 -21.89 24.67 -22.84
C ARG A 165 -21.43 25.04 -24.25
N PRO A 166 -21.81 24.30 -25.30
CA PRO A 166 -21.49 24.69 -26.66
C PRO A 166 -21.96 26.13 -26.84
N ALA A 167 -21.04 27.00 -27.26
CA ALA A 167 -21.36 28.40 -27.50
C ALA A 167 -22.56 28.44 -28.44
N ALA A 168 -23.65 29.09 -28.00
CA ALA A 168 -24.84 29.24 -28.82
C ALA A 168 -24.40 29.77 -30.19
N HIS A 169 -24.75 29.02 -31.24
CA HIS A 169 -24.48 29.39 -32.63
C HIS A 169 -25.08 30.78 -32.85
N LYS A 170 -24.23 31.82 -32.87
CA LYS A 170 -24.68 33.17 -33.21
C LYS A 170 -24.99 33.13 -34.71
N PRO A 171 -26.25 33.33 -35.13
CA PRO A 171 -26.57 33.39 -36.54
C PRO A 171 -25.76 34.51 -37.20
N PRO A 172 -25.34 34.34 -38.46
CA PRO A 172 -24.56 35.36 -39.17
C PRO A 172 -25.36 36.66 -39.22
N VAL A 173 -24.72 37.76 -38.82
CA VAL A 173 -25.26 39.10 -38.96
C VAL A 173 -25.44 39.36 -40.46
N ARG A 174 -26.68 39.49 -40.93
CA ARG A 174 -26.97 39.95 -42.29
C ARG A 174 -26.52 41.41 -42.40
N SER A 175 -25.53 41.64 -43.25
CA SER A 175 -25.13 42.96 -43.76
C SER A 175 -26.17 43.51 -44.72
#